data_AF-A0A0C2ZXN2-F1
#
_entry.id   AF-A0A0C2ZXN2-F1
#
_cell.length_a   1.000
_cell.length_b   1.000
_cell.length_c   1.000
_cell.angle_alpha   90.00
_cell.angle_beta   90.00
_cell.angle_gamma   90.00
#
_symmetry.space_group_name_H-M   'P 1'
#
loop_
_entity.id
_entity.type
_entity.pdbx_description
1 polymer ?
#
loop_
_entity_poly.entity_id
_entity_poly.type
_entity_poly.pdbx_seq_one_letter_code
_entity_poly.pdbx_strand_id
1 'polypeptide(L)'
;MPSKPTKPSILWLQGITCNANTHSFLNEPSLEVLVGHFRWIHHPLLPCEMTLLELVDTLPKCDILVLEGAYEATFTRAHRSLKSMVVPLAKKATHIITLGSCASFGGMMKEANPDAISGMLFDHEEMTGPLAPYRDKVIALGGCPVHPQWLSFTLMMLHARREIVLDAWHRPQALYGYTVHNGCLRNDYFEWKVDARTWGTKEGCLYYEQGCQGVHTMGSCNKTLWNGVSSKTRAGAPCIGCTEPSFPKRDLFHTKTYMSIPAVMPLGVPKRSYLALAGAAKSFHIRRLEERLIDDNA
;
A
#
# COMPACT_ATOMS: atom_id res chain seq x y z
N MET A 1 21.67 21.77 30.82
CA MET A 1 20.46 21.23 30.15
C MET A 1 20.93 20.22 29.12
N PRO A 2 20.47 18.96 29.13
CA PRO A 2 20.78 18.06 28.02
C PRO A 2 20.23 18.71 26.73
N SER A 3 21.09 18.86 25.72
CA SER A 3 20.71 19.43 24.43
C SER A 3 19.48 18.68 23.91
N LYS A 4 18.42 19.40 23.51
CA LYS A 4 17.25 18.78 22.86
C LYS A 4 17.78 17.85 21.76
N PRO A 5 17.36 16.57 21.73
CA PRO A 5 17.80 15.67 20.68
C PRO A 5 17.46 16.27 19.33
N THR A 6 18.44 16.30 18.42
CA THR A 6 18.29 16.88 17.09
C THR A 6 17.18 16.13 16.35
N LYS A 7 16.20 16.86 15.82
CA LYS A 7 15.09 16.25 15.06
C LYS A 7 15.64 15.54 13.83
N PRO A 8 15.24 14.28 13.54
CA PRO A 8 15.62 13.60 12.31
C PRO A 8 15.13 14.38 11.09
N SER A 9 15.93 14.37 10.03
CA SER A 9 15.67 15.09 8.80
C SER A 9 15.00 14.23 7.74
N ILE A 10 13.94 14.76 7.13
CA ILE A 10 13.19 14.12 6.04
C ILE A 10 13.41 14.87 4.74
N LEU A 11 13.67 14.11 3.67
CA LEU A 11 13.67 14.58 2.29
C LEU A 11 12.68 13.74 1.49
N TRP A 12 11.63 14.35 0.96
CA TRP A 12 10.61 13.67 0.16
C TRP A 12 10.73 14.05 -1.31
N LEU A 13 11.20 13.11 -2.14
CA LEU A 13 11.34 13.29 -3.58
C LEU A 13 10.27 12.50 -4.33
N GLN A 14 9.74 13.09 -5.41
CA GLN A 14 8.70 12.48 -6.22
C GLN A 14 9.24 12.04 -7.61
N GLY A 15 9.02 10.78 -7.96
CA GLY A 15 9.22 10.17 -9.29
C GLY A 15 8.02 10.36 -10.22
N ILE A 16 7.62 9.33 -10.96
CA ILE A 16 6.37 9.37 -11.75
C ILE A 16 5.20 9.09 -10.80
N THR A 17 4.40 10.12 -10.49
CA THR A 17 3.36 10.03 -9.45
C THR A 17 2.09 10.79 -9.81
N CYS A 18 0.96 10.32 -9.27
CA CYS A 18 -0.33 11.02 -9.26
C CYS A 18 -0.54 11.86 -7.99
N ASN A 19 0.48 11.99 -7.14
CA ASN A 19 0.46 12.70 -5.84
C ASN A 19 -0.51 12.12 -4.79
N ALA A 20 -1.14 10.96 -5.05
CA ALA A 20 -2.11 10.39 -4.14
C ALA A 20 -1.52 10.06 -2.76
N ASN A 21 -0.22 9.71 -2.66
CA ASN A 21 0.40 9.46 -1.35
C ASN A 21 0.65 10.76 -0.58
N THR A 22 1.08 11.82 -1.28
CA THR A 22 1.14 13.17 -0.69
C THR A 22 -0.23 13.57 -0.16
N HIS A 23 -1.30 13.45 -0.94
CA HIS A 23 -2.67 13.76 -0.50
C HIS A 23 -3.13 12.88 0.66
N SER A 24 -2.82 11.58 0.61
CA SER A 24 -3.14 10.65 1.69
C SER A 24 -2.47 11.10 3.00
N PHE A 25 -1.17 11.41 2.98
CA PHE A 25 -0.44 11.89 4.14
C PHE A 25 -1.04 13.16 4.76
N LEU A 26 -1.53 14.09 3.94
CA LEU A 26 -2.21 15.29 4.43
C LEU A 26 -3.54 15.03 5.15
N ASN A 27 -4.11 13.82 5.01
CA ASN A 27 -5.30 13.39 5.75
C ASN A 27 -4.95 12.73 7.10
N GLU A 28 -3.69 12.77 7.55
CA GLU A 28 -3.34 12.22 8.85
C GLU A 28 -3.95 13.04 10.00
N PRO A 29 -4.73 12.43 10.91
CA PRO A 29 -5.43 13.19 11.97
C PRO A 29 -4.52 13.98 12.90
N SER A 30 -3.26 13.57 13.06
CA SER A 30 -2.27 14.23 13.93
C SER A 30 -1.10 14.83 13.14
N LEU A 31 -1.36 15.28 11.91
CA LEU A 31 -0.34 15.78 10.99
C LEU A 31 0.53 16.89 11.59
N GLU A 32 -0.07 17.87 12.28
CA GLU A 32 0.67 19.00 12.88
C GLU A 32 1.71 18.53 13.89
N VAL A 33 1.30 17.65 14.80
CA VAL A 33 2.19 17.05 15.82
C VAL A 33 3.28 16.24 15.13
N LEU A 34 2.91 15.39 14.17
CA LEU A 34 3.83 14.54 13.42
C LEU A 34 4.90 15.35 12.70
N VAL A 35 4.50 16.37 11.93
CA VAL A 35 5.41 17.27 11.21
C VAL A 35 6.36 17.96 12.17
N GLY A 36 5.89 18.31 13.37
CA GLY A 36 6.68 18.90 14.45
C GLY A 36 7.83 18.02 14.98
N HIS A 37 7.81 16.70 14.79
CA HIS A 37 8.88 15.79 15.22
C HIS A 37 10.10 15.75 14.30
N PHE A 38 9.97 16.29 13.09
CA PHE A 38 10.99 16.18 12.05
C PHE A 38 11.47 17.54 11.54
N ARG A 39 12.65 17.51 10.94
CA ARG A 39 13.20 18.62 10.16
C ARG A 39 12.97 18.34 8.69
N TRP A 40 12.17 19.16 8.00
CA TRP A 40 11.78 18.92 6.62
C TRP A 40 12.72 19.66 5.66
N ILE A 41 13.67 18.91 5.09
CA ILE A 41 14.57 19.45 4.05
C ILE A 41 13.74 19.82 2.82
N HIS A 42 12.88 18.90 2.39
CA HIS A 42 12.00 19.11 1.26
C HIS A 42 10.74 18.25 1.37
N HIS A 43 9.61 18.85 0.99
CA HIS A 43 8.34 18.17 0.78
C HIS A 43 7.58 18.89 -0.34
N PRO A 44 6.84 18.18 -1.21
CA PRO A 44 6.18 18.80 -2.36
C PRO A 44 5.17 19.89 -2.01
N LEU A 45 4.47 19.78 -0.87
CA LEU A 45 3.39 20.70 -0.48
C LEU A 45 3.54 21.34 0.90
N LEU A 46 4.49 20.91 1.73
CA LEU A 46 4.63 21.42 3.11
C LEU A 46 5.71 22.50 3.14
N PRO A 47 5.63 23.46 4.07
CA PRO A 47 6.74 24.37 4.33
C PRO A 47 8.02 23.57 4.64
N CYS A 48 9.09 23.85 3.92
CA CYS A 48 10.36 23.13 4.03
C CYS A 48 11.55 24.07 3.80
N GLU A 49 12.75 23.59 4.12
CA GLU A 49 13.98 24.39 4.07
C GLU A 49 14.48 24.66 2.66
N MET A 50 14.27 23.72 1.74
CA MET A 50 14.77 23.78 0.37
C MET A 50 13.64 23.64 -0.63
N THR A 51 13.68 24.50 -1.64
CA THR A 51 12.90 24.31 -2.86
C THR A 51 13.38 23.07 -3.61
N LEU A 52 12.55 22.57 -4.51
CA LEU A 52 12.92 21.45 -5.37
C LEU A 52 14.18 21.78 -6.21
N LEU A 53 14.29 23.01 -6.73
CA LEU A 53 15.44 23.44 -7.54
C LEU A 53 16.76 23.39 -6.73
N GLU A 54 16.76 23.91 -5.50
CA GLU A 54 17.95 23.85 -4.63
C GLU A 54 18.30 22.42 -4.26
N LEU A 55 17.29 21.59 -3.99
CA LEU A 55 17.48 20.19 -3.64
C LEU A 55 18.14 19.38 -4.77
N VAL A 56 17.67 19.54 -6.01
CA VAL A 56 18.20 18.77 -7.14
C VAL A 56 19.62 19.18 -7.54
N ASP A 57 20.05 20.38 -7.18
CA ASP A 57 21.42 20.86 -7.42
C ASP A 57 22.39 20.53 -6.28
N THR A 58 21.92 20.48 -5.02
CA THR A 58 22.77 20.22 -3.85
C THR A 58 22.78 18.76 -3.39
N LEU A 59 21.67 18.03 -3.58
CA LEU A 59 21.44 16.65 -3.13
C LEU A 59 21.91 16.44 -1.68
N PRO A 60 21.28 17.10 -0.69
CA PRO A 60 21.79 17.15 0.68
C PRO A 60 21.69 15.79 1.39
N LYS A 61 22.41 15.66 2.51
CA LYS A 61 22.28 14.50 3.41
C LYS A 61 20.93 14.57 4.14
N CYS A 62 20.27 13.44 4.33
CA CYS A 62 19.06 13.31 5.12
C CYS A 62 19.10 12.05 5.98
N ASP A 63 18.29 12.00 7.05
CA ASP A 63 18.13 10.79 7.85
C ASP A 63 17.13 9.84 7.19
N ILE A 64 16.03 10.39 6.66
CA ILE A 64 14.95 9.63 6.01
C ILE A 64 14.70 10.20 4.61
N LEU A 65 14.93 9.38 3.60
CA LEU A 65 14.60 9.67 2.20
C LEU A 65 13.25 9.02 1.87
N VAL A 66 12.22 9.82 1.60
CA VAL A 66 10.92 9.33 1.12
C VAL A 66 10.89 9.46 -0.40
N LEU A 67 10.61 8.36 -1.10
CA LEU A 67 10.50 8.30 -2.55
C LEU A 67 9.07 7.95 -2.92
N GLU A 68 8.35 8.89 -3.50
CA GLU A 68 6.98 8.70 -3.96
C GLU A 68 6.93 8.54 -5.49
N GLY A 69 6.19 7.55 -5.98
CA GLY A 69 6.01 7.33 -7.42
C GLY A 69 7.02 6.36 -8.04
N ALA A 70 6.73 5.94 -9.26
CA ALA A 70 7.52 4.97 -10.00
C ALA A 70 8.83 5.59 -10.53
N TYR A 71 9.76 4.71 -10.91
CA TYR A 71 11.08 5.05 -11.41
C TYR A 71 11.18 4.80 -12.91
N GLU A 72 11.68 5.80 -13.62
CA GLU A 72 12.22 5.69 -14.96
C GLU A 72 13.51 6.52 -14.99
N ALA A 73 14.61 5.95 -15.49
CA ALA A 73 15.93 6.55 -15.36
C ALA A 73 16.03 7.95 -16.01
N THR A 74 15.34 8.14 -17.13
CA THR A 74 15.34 9.35 -17.95
C THR A 74 14.29 10.38 -17.55
N PHE A 75 13.30 10.01 -16.74
CA PHE A 75 12.28 10.95 -16.27
C PHE A 75 12.94 12.13 -15.53
N THR A 76 12.58 13.34 -15.92
CA THR A 76 13.18 14.56 -15.37
C THR A 76 12.25 15.27 -14.40
N ARG A 77 12.82 15.82 -13.35
CA ARG A 77 12.15 16.67 -12.36
C ARG A 77 13.10 17.79 -12.01
N ALA A 78 12.66 19.05 -12.18
CA ALA A 78 13.50 20.23 -12.00
C ALA A 78 14.87 20.04 -12.70
N HIS A 79 14.87 19.94 -14.03
CA HIS A 79 16.06 19.79 -14.89
C HIS A 79 17.02 18.60 -14.62
N ARG A 80 16.78 17.75 -13.62
CA ARG A 80 17.59 16.56 -13.32
C ARG A 80 16.82 15.28 -13.57
N SER A 81 17.50 14.25 -14.05
CA SER A 81 16.90 12.92 -14.24
C SER A 81 16.80 12.16 -12.90
N LEU A 82 15.80 11.30 -12.74
CA LEU A 82 15.67 10.48 -11.52
C LEU A 82 16.92 9.64 -11.26
N LYS A 83 17.56 9.10 -12.31
CA LYS A 83 18.84 8.39 -12.19
C LYS A 83 19.91 9.23 -11.48
N SER A 84 20.00 10.51 -11.82
CA SER A 84 20.98 11.43 -11.23
C SER A 84 20.66 11.87 -9.80
N MET A 85 19.45 11.62 -9.31
CA MET A 85 19.01 12.04 -7.98
C MET A 85 18.85 10.86 -7.01
N VAL A 86 18.13 9.81 -7.40
CA VAL A 86 17.73 8.70 -6.51
C VAL A 86 18.95 7.99 -5.93
N VAL A 87 19.90 7.56 -6.76
CA VAL A 87 21.08 6.81 -6.28
C VAL A 87 22.00 7.68 -5.43
N PRO A 88 22.36 8.92 -5.81
CA PRO A 88 23.17 9.78 -4.94
C PRO A 88 22.51 10.11 -3.61
N LEU A 89 21.19 10.34 -3.58
CA LEU A 89 20.45 10.56 -2.32
C LEU A 89 20.41 9.30 -1.47
N ALA A 90 20.19 8.12 -2.06
CA ALA A 90 20.19 6.83 -1.34
C ALA A 90 21.52 6.54 -0.64
N LYS A 91 22.65 6.95 -1.24
CA LYS A 91 23.98 6.86 -0.60
C LYS A 91 24.08 7.73 0.66
N LYS A 92 23.46 8.91 0.64
CA LYS A 92 23.51 9.90 1.72
C LYS A 92 22.44 9.68 2.80
N ALA A 93 21.38 8.93 2.50
CA ALA A 93 20.29 8.63 3.41
C ALA A 93 20.64 7.51 4.41
N THR A 94 20.11 7.61 5.64
CA THR A 94 20.19 6.54 6.65
C THR A 94 19.10 5.49 6.42
N HIS A 95 17.85 5.94 6.25
CA HIS A 95 16.70 5.11 5.90
C HIS A 95 16.03 5.62 4.63
N ILE A 96 15.42 4.71 3.86
CA ILE A 96 14.71 5.03 2.62
C ILE A 96 13.30 4.43 2.73
N ILE A 97 12.28 5.22 2.44
CA ILE A 97 10.88 4.76 2.36
C ILE A 97 10.45 4.83 0.90
N THR A 98 10.10 3.69 0.29
CA THR A 98 9.40 3.68 -1.00
C THR A 98 7.90 3.80 -0.74
N LEU A 99 7.32 4.94 -1.11
CA LEU A 99 5.95 5.31 -0.75
C LEU A 99 4.98 5.07 -1.90
N GLY A 100 4.11 4.09 -1.69
CA GLY A 100 3.08 3.65 -2.61
C GLY A 100 3.50 2.47 -3.47
N SER A 101 2.52 1.84 -4.11
CA SER A 101 2.74 0.70 -5.02
C SER A 101 3.61 1.10 -6.20
N CYS A 102 3.47 2.34 -6.67
CA CYS A 102 4.31 2.86 -7.74
C CYS A 102 5.80 2.88 -7.34
N ALA A 103 6.12 3.43 -6.16
CA ALA A 103 7.50 3.47 -5.69
C ALA A 103 8.02 2.10 -5.26
N SER A 104 7.18 1.24 -4.71
CA SER A 104 7.61 -0.05 -4.18
C SER A 104 7.78 -1.09 -5.29
N PHE A 105 6.84 -1.16 -6.24
CA PHE A 105 6.70 -2.26 -7.21
C PHE A 105 6.49 -1.81 -8.68
N GLY A 106 6.43 -0.50 -8.96
CA GLY A 106 6.09 0.06 -10.28
C GLY A 106 4.63 0.47 -10.40
N GLY A 107 3.72 -0.33 -9.84
CA GLY A 107 2.29 -0.01 -9.68
C GLY A 107 1.61 0.42 -10.98
N MET A 108 0.56 1.24 -10.87
CA MET A 108 -0.23 1.65 -12.04
C MET A 108 0.59 2.43 -13.09
N MET A 109 1.63 3.15 -12.66
CA MET A 109 2.46 3.96 -13.58
C MET A 109 3.29 3.10 -14.51
N LYS A 110 3.62 1.85 -14.12
CA LYS A 110 4.36 0.92 -14.96
C LYS A 110 3.63 0.57 -16.25
N GLU A 111 2.30 0.50 -16.22
CA GLU A 111 1.48 0.14 -17.40
C GLU A 111 1.64 1.13 -18.57
N ALA A 112 2.11 2.35 -18.32
CA ALA A 112 2.37 3.31 -19.38
C ALA A 112 3.57 2.92 -20.26
N ASN A 113 4.59 2.28 -19.68
CA ASN A 113 5.76 1.77 -20.39
C ASN A 113 6.43 0.64 -19.57
N PRO A 114 5.95 -0.61 -19.69
CA PRO A 114 6.41 -1.72 -18.86
C PRO A 114 7.90 -2.05 -18.96
N ASP A 115 8.56 -1.69 -20.06
CA ASP A 115 9.99 -1.98 -20.26
C ASP A 115 10.90 -0.92 -19.62
N ALA A 116 10.40 0.31 -19.45
CA ALA A 116 11.19 1.44 -18.95
C ALA A 116 10.85 1.86 -17.51
N ILE A 117 9.60 1.63 -17.08
CA ILE A 117 9.10 2.04 -15.78
C ILE A 117 9.11 0.85 -14.81
N SER A 118 9.62 1.06 -13.61
CA SER A 118 9.72 0.08 -12.53
C SER A 118 9.44 0.73 -11.18
N GLY A 119 9.41 -0.05 -10.10
CA GLY A 119 9.51 0.50 -8.75
C GLY A 119 10.96 0.89 -8.42
N MET A 120 11.12 1.63 -7.33
CA MET A 120 12.42 2.06 -6.83
C MET A 120 13.21 0.88 -6.25
N LEU A 121 12.54 -0.11 -5.63
CA LEU A 121 13.18 -1.32 -5.10
C LEU A 121 12.85 -2.57 -5.93
N PHE A 122 11.56 -2.80 -6.22
CA PHE A 122 11.11 -3.94 -7.01
C PHE A 122 10.54 -3.50 -8.36
N ASP A 123 10.71 -4.35 -9.36
CA ASP A 123 9.92 -4.35 -10.58
C ASP A 123 8.95 -5.53 -10.53
N HIS A 124 7.67 -5.25 -10.21
CA HIS A 124 6.74 -6.25 -9.71
C HIS A 124 7.35 -7.09 -8.58
N GLU A 125 7.56 -8.38 -8.81
CA GLU A 125 8.05 -9.35 -7.84
C GLU A 125 9.60 -9.42 -7.80
N GLU A 126 10.27 -8.83 -8.78
CA GLU A 126 11.72 -8.93 -8.94
C GLU A 126 12.42 -7.74 -8.27
N MET A 127 13.41 -7.98 -7.41
CA MET A 127 14.17 -6.92 -6.73
C MET A 127 15.28 -6.34 -7.62
N THR A 128 14.87 -5.70 -8.73
CA THR A 128 15.78 -5.19 -9.78
C THR A 128 15.77 -3.66 -9.90
N GLY A 129 15.03 -2.96 -9.02
CA GLY A 129 14.95 -1.50 -9.02
C GLY A 129 16.29 -0.83 -8.65
N PRO A 130 16.42 0.50 -8.88
CA PRO A 130 17.66 1.24 -8.64
C PRO A 130 18.16 1.20 -7.19
N LEU A 131 17.29 0.86 -6.23
CA LEU A 131 17.62 0.74 -4.82
C LEU A 131 18.00 -0.67 -4.38
N ALA A 132 18.01 -1.67 -5.26
CA ALA A 132 18.41 -3.04 -4.88
C ALA A 132 19.78 -3.12 -4.16
N PRO A 133 20.82 -2.34 -4.53
CA PRO A 133 22.09 -2.30 -3.79
C PRO A 133 22.00 -1.65 -2.40
N TYR A 134 20.88 -0.97 -2.08
CA TYR A 134 20.64 -0.27 -0.81
C TYR A 134 19.47 -0.89 -0.03
N ARG A 135 19.01 -2.09 -0.41
CA ARG A 135 17.82 -2.75 0.13
C ARG A 135 17.76 -2.79 1.66
N ASP A 136 18.91 -2.91 2.32
CA ASP A 136 19.02 -2.99 3.78
C ASP A 136 18.59 -1.68 4.50
N LYS A 137 18.52 -0.57 3.75
CA LYS A 137 18.00 0.72 4.23
C LYS A 137 16.54 0.96 3.85
N VAL A 138 15.96 0.12 3.00
CA VAL A 138 14.67 0.38 2.35
C VAL A 138 13.53 -0.27 3.13
N ILE A 139 12.53 0.56 3.45
CA ILE A 139 11.23 0.16 3.98
C ILE A 139 10.18 0.46 2.90
N ALA A 140 9.55 -0.58 2.38
CA ALA A 140 8.53 -0.45 1.35
C ALA A 140 7.14 -0.30 1.97
N LEU A 141 6.44 0.78 1.61
CA LEU A 141 5.05 0.98 1.97
C LEU A 141 4.20 0.86 0.70
N GLY A 142 3.73 -0.35 0.42
CA GLY A 142 2.79 -0.62 -0.68
C GLY A 142 1.40 -0.03 -0.42
N GLY A 143 0.71 0.39 -1.47
CA GLY A 143 -0.64 0.97 -1.41
C GLY A 143 -0.87 2.03 -2.48
N CYS A 144 -2.10 2.15 -2.97
CA CYS A 144 -2.47 3.13 -4.00
C CYS A 144 -3.71 3.94 -3.56
N PRO A 145 -3.55 4.94 -2.67
CA PRO A 145 -2.31 5.33 -1.98
C PRO A 145 -2.00 4.51 -0.73
N VAL A 146 -0.87 4.79 -0.08
CA VAL A 146 -0.53 4.31 1.27
C VAL A 146 -1.45 4.97 2.30
N HIS A 147 -1.91 4.20 3.28
CA HIS A 147 -2.72 4.73 4.38
C HIS A 147 -1.91 5.75 5.22
N PRO A 148 -2.46 6.93 5.59
CA PRO A 148 -1.66 7.97 6.26
C PRO A 148 -1.02 7.48 7.56
N GLN A 149 -1.80 6.81 8.42
CA GLN A 149 -1.31 6.24 9.68
C GLN A 149 -0.20 5.19 9.50
N TRP A 150 -0.08 4.54 8.35
CA TRP A 150 1.02 3.59 8.08
C TRP A 150 2.35 4.33 7.89
N LEU A 151 2.32 5.45 7.17
CA LEU A 151 3.48 6.32 7.04
C LEU A 151 3.82 6.96 8.39
N SER A 152 2.83 7.49 9.12
CA SER A 152 3.03 8.05 10.47
C SER A 152 3.66 7.04 11.42
N PHE A 153 3.14 5.81 11.47
CA PHE A 153 3.70 4.72 12.26
C PHE A 153 5.17 4.48 11.91
N THR A 154 5.48 4.37 10.62
CA THR A 154 6.83 4.10 10.14
C THR A 154 7.78 5.24 10.51
N LEU A 155 7.39 6.49 10.28
CA LEU A 155 8.18 7.67 10.64
C LEU A 155 8.43 7.74 12.16
N MET A 156 7.41 7.49 12.97
CA MET A 156 7.54 7.52 14.44
C MET A 156 8.40 6.38 14.97
N MET A 157 8.36 5.19 14.37
CA MET A 157 9.27 4.09 14.71
C MET A 157 10.72 4.48 14.42
N LEU A 158 10.99 5.10 13.27
CA LEU A 158 12.32 5.62 12.93
C LEU A 158 12.76 6.75 13.86
N HIS A 159 11.87 7.69 14.19
CA HIS A 159 12.13 8.76 15.16
C HIS A 159 12.53 8.21 16.53
N ALA A 160 11.81 7.20 17.00
CA ALA A 160 12.06 6.52 18.28
C ALA A 160 13.22 5.52 18.22
N ARG A 161 13.89 5.36 17.06
CA ARG A 161 14.96 4.38 16.81
C ARG A 161 14.57 2.96 17.20
N ARG A 162 13.30 2.60 16.97
CA ARG A 162 12.76 1.27 17.21
C ARG A 162 13.00 0.41 15.98
N GLU A 163 13.29 -0.87 16.22
CA GLU A 163 13.41 -1.85 15.15
C GLU A 163 12.06 -2.04 14.43
N ILE A 164 12.12 -2.12 13.10
CA ILE A 164 10.97 -2.41 12.25
C ILE A 164 11.24 -3.74 11.57
N VAL A 165 10.54 -4.79 12.00
CA VAL A 165 10.63 -6.11 11.36
C VAL A 165 9.93 -6.04 10.00
N LEU A 166 10.65 -6.43 8.95
CA LEU A 166 10.17 -6.39 7.57
C LEU A 166 9.76 -7.79 7.06
N ASP A 167 8.80 -7.84 6.15
CA ASP A 167 8.47 -9.05 5.38
C ASP A 167 9.37 -9.19 4.12
N ALA A 168 9.14 -10.23 3.32
CA ALA A 168 9.91 -10.49 2.10
C ALA A 168 9.82 -9.36 1.06
N TRP A 169 8.78 -8.51 1.13
CA TRP A 169 8.58 -7.36 0.26
C TRP A 169 9.11 -6.06 0.89
N HIS A 170 9.93 -6.16 1.92
CA HIS A 170 10.47 -5.03 2.69
C HIS A 170 9.39 -4.19 3.39
N ARG A 171 8.21 -4.76 3.68
CA ARG A 171 7.10 -4.04 4.31
C ARG A 171 7.07 -4.28 5.82
N PRO A 172 6.72 -3.29 6.66
CA PRO A 172 6.58 -3.50 8.10
C PRO A 172 5.55 -4.58 8.44
N GLN A 173 5.97 -5.65 9.11
CA GLN A 173 5.08 -6.78 9.46
C GLN A 173 3.91 -6.34 10.35
N ALA A 174 4.10 -5.34 11.21
CA ALA A 174 3.02 -4.79 12.03
C ALA A 174 1.86 -4.23 11.20
N LEU A 175 2.12 -3.76 9.97
CA LEU A 175 1.14 -3.14 9.08
C LEU A 175 0.61 -4.09 8.01
N TYR A 176 1.48 -4.98 7.51
CA TYR A 176 1.23 -5.88 6.38
C TYR A 176 1.20 -7.36 6.78
N GLY A 177 1.28 -7.71 8.07
CA GLY A 177 1.35 -9.11 8.53
C GLY A 177 0.04 -9.89 8.42
N TYR A 178 -1.07 -9.22 8.11
CA TYR A 178 -2.38 -9.85 7.92
C TYR A 178 -2.93 -9.52 6.54
N THR A 179 -3.79 -10.41 6.02
CA THR A 179 -4.55 -10.10 4.82
C THR A 179 -5.63 -9.05 5.10
N VAL A 180 -6.00 -8.28 4.08
CA VAL A 180 -7.11 -7.30 4.13
C VAL A 180 -8.43 -7.99 4.49
N HIS A 181 -8.57 -9.28 4.18
CA HIS A 181 -9.70 -10.09 4.61
C HIS A 181 -9.83 -10.19 6.14
N ASN A 182 -8.72 -10.10 6.88
CA ASN A 182 -8.74 -10.06 8.33
C ASN A 182 -9.38 -8.76 8.84
N GLY A 183 -10.44 -8.88 9.64
CA GLY A 183 -11.27 -7.75 10.09
C GLY A 183 -12.35 -7.31 9.09
N CYS A 184 -12.50 -8.01 7.96
CA CYS A 184 -13.59 -7.73 7.02
C CYS A 184 -14.95 -8.04 7.66
N LEU A 185 -15.88 -7.09 7.61
CA LEU A 185 -17.26 -7.30 8.10
C LEU A 185 -18.02 -8.38 7.32
N ARG A 186 -17.54 -8.73 6.12
CA ARG A 186 -18.14 -9.75 5.24
C ARG A 186 -17.55 -11.15 5.43
N ASN A 187 -16.80 -11.38 6.51
CA ASN A 187 -16.12 -12.65 6.73
C ASN A 187 -17.11 -13.82 6.86
N ASP A 188 -18.23 -13.60 7.55
CA ASP A 188 -19.26 -14.63 7.72
C ASP A 188 -19.92 -15.00 6.38
N TYR A 189 -20.23 -14.01 5.53
CA TYR A 189 -20.69 -14.26 4.16
C TYR A 189 -19.66 -15.02 3.31
N PHE A 190 -18.36 -14.72 3.47
CA PHE A 190 -17.28 -15.46 2.81
C PHE A 190 -17.22 -16.92 3.25
N GLU A 191 -17.36 -17.19 4.55
CA GLU A 191 -17.33 -18.54 5.11
C GLU A 191 -18.47 -19.39 4.55
N TRP A 192 -19.69 -18.85 4.59
CA TRP A 192 -20.90 -19.53 4.13
C TRP A 192 -21.19 -19.43 2.64
N LYS A 193 -20.28 -18.84 1.85
CA LYS A 193 -20.37 -18.78 0.38
C LYS A 193 -21.64 -18.06 -0.11
N VAL A 194 -22.02 -17.00 0.59
CA VAL A 194 -23.14 -16.13 0.25
C VAL A 194 -22.59 -14.84 -0.38
N ASP A 195 -22.69 -14.71 -1.70
CA ASP A 195 -22.10 -13.60 -2.45
C ASP A 195 -23.08 -12.46 -2.73
N ALA A 196 -22.53 -11.25 -2.80
CA ALA A 196 -23.23 -10.05 -3.26
C ALA A 196 -23.37 -10.11 -4.79
N ARG A 197 -24.60 -10.10 -5.28
CA ARG A 197 -24.91 -10.21 -6.72
C ARG A 197 -24.85 -8.89 -7.46
N THR A 198 -24.91 -7.77 -6.74
CA THR A 198 -24.97 -6.42 -7.30
C THR A 198 -23.90 -5.53 -6.67
N TRP A 199 -23.41 -4.59 -7.47
CA TRP A 199 -22.43 -3.59 -7.05
C TRP A 199 -22.99 -2.67 -5.97
N GLY A 200 -22.14 -2.25 -5.02
CA GLY A 200 -22.51 -1.31 -3.96
C GLY A 200 -23.30 -1.92 -2.80
N THR A 201 -23.78 -3.15 -2.92
CA THR A 201 -24.50 -3.85 -1.85
C THR A 201 -23.62 -4.02 -0.62
N LYS A 202 -24.10 -3.56 0.54
CA LYS A 202 -23.36 -3.61 1.83
C LYS A 202 -23.27 -5.02 2.43
N GLU A 203 -24.14 -5.92 1.98
CA GLU A 203 -24.27 -7.32 2.41
C GLU A 203 -23.61 -8.28 1.41
N GLY A 204 -23.42 -9.53 1.82
CA GLY A 204 -22.84 -10.57 0.98
C GLY A 204 -21.32 -10.47 0.82
N CYS A 205 -20.70 -11.55 0.37
CA CYS A 205 -19.28 -11.59 0.05
C CYS A 205 -19.03 -10.91 -1.30
N LEU A 206 -17.88 -10.26 -1.45
CA LEU A 206 -17.44 -9.66 -2.73
C LEU A 206 -16.42 -10.54 -3.45
N TYR A 207 -16.13 -11.75 -2.95
CA TYR A 207 -15.01 -12.55 -3.44
C TYR A 207 -15.32 -13.23 -4.76
N TYR A 208 -16.33 -14.11 -4.81
CA TYR A 208 -16.54 -14.94 -5.99
C TYR A 208 -17.05 -14.13 -7.17
N GLU A 209 -18.17 -13.43 -6.96
CA GLU A 209 -18.85 -12.71 -8.04
C GLU A 209 -18.15 -11.39 -8.40
N GLN A 210 -17.65 -10.65 -7.40
CA GLN A 210 -17.13 -9.29 -7.58
C GLN A 210 -15.58 -9.21 -7.60
N GLY A 211 -14.88 -10.35 -7.54
CA GLY A 211 -13.42 -10.41 -7.73
C GLY A 211 -12.54 -9.91 -6.58
N CYS A 212 -13.08 -9.74 -5.37
CA CYS A 212 -12.36 -9.13 -4.25
C CYS A 212 -11.02 -9.81 -3.92
N GLN A 213 -9.91 -9.10 -4.06
CA GLN A 213 -8.56 -9.60 -3.80
C GLN A 213 -8.20 -9.69 -2.31
N GLY A 214 -9.12 -9.38 -1.38
CA GLY A 214 -8.81 -9.19 0.04
C GLY A 214 -8.17 -10.42 0.70
N VAL A 215 -8.47 -11.63 0.21
CA VAL A 215 -7.89 -12.90 0.70
C VAL A 215 -6.46 -13.17 0.21
N HIS A 216 -6.00 -12.39 -0.77
CA HIS A 216 -4.67 -12.47 -1.39
C HIS A 216 -3.81 -11.23 -1.11
N THR A 217 -4.36 -10.24 -0.41
CA THR A 217 -3.77 -8.90 -0.28
C THR A 217 -3.37 -8.68 1.17
N MET A 218 -2.10 -8.37 1.41
CA MET A 218 -1.56 -8.06 2.72
C MET A 218 -1.79 -6.58 3.03
N GLY A 219 -2.36 -6.29 4.19
CA GLY A 219 -2.65 -4.93 4.62
C GLY A 219 -3.73 -4.89 5.70
N SER A 220 -3.74 -3.78 6.44
CA SER A 220 -4.61 -3.60 7.61
C SER A 220 -5.83 -2.72 7.35
N CYS A 221 -6.26 -2.51 6.10
CA CYS A 221 -7.35 -1.58 5.72
C CYS A 221 -8.70 -1.83 6.42
N ASN A 222 -8.94 -3.04 6.94
CA ASN A 222 -10.14 -3.38 7.70
C ASN A 222 -9.96 -3.36 9.23
N LYS A 223 -8.72 -3.25 9.71
CA LYS A 223 -8.37 -2.99 11.11
C LYS A 223 -8.23 -1.50 11.36
N THR A 224 -7.44 -0.85 10.51
CA THR A 224 -7.22 0.59 10.45
C THR A 224 -8.03 1.14 9.28
N LEU A 225 -9.10 1.86 9.60
CA LEU A 225 -10.03 2.36 8.59
C LEU A 225 -9.52 3.64 7.94
N TRP A 226 -9.77 3.75 6.64
CA TRP A 226 -9.51 4.96 5.88
C TRP A 226 -10.34 6.11 6.43
N ASN A 227 -9.65 7.21 6.73
CA ASN A 227 -10.22 8.44 7.30
C ASN A 227 -10.96 8.20 8.62
N GLY A 228 -10.70 7.09 9.32
CA GLY A 228 -11.42 6.70 10.54
C GLY A 228 -12.87 6.24 10.29
N VAL A 229 -13.30 6.11 9.03
CA VAL A 229 -14.70 5.87 8.67
C VAL A 229 -14.92 4.52 8.02
N SER A 230 -14.15 4.18 6.98
CA SER A 230 -14.51 3.04 6.11
C SER A 230 -13.32 2.32 5.47
N SER A 231 -13.62 1.32 4.66
CA SER A 231 -12.71 0.61 3.77
C SER A 231 -13.48 0.23 2.49
N LYS A 232 -12.78 -0.16 1.41
CA LYS A 232 -13.45 -0.57 0.16
C LYS A 232 -14.54 -1.62 0.40
N THR A 233 -14.20 -2.68 1.12
CA THR A 233 -15.14 -3.79 1.38
C THR A 233 -16.31 -3.38 2.26
N ARG A 234 -16.15 -2.40 3.16
CA ARG A 234 -17.27 -1.83 3.93
C ARG A 234 -18.21 -1.02 3.04
N ALA A 235 -17.66 -0.32 2.05
CA ALA A 235 -18.40 0.48 1.08
C ALA A 235 -19.01 -0.32 -0.09
N GLY A 236 -18.94 -1.66 -0.09
CA GLY A 236 -19.46 -2.46 -1.21
C GLY A 236 -18.57 -2.54 -2.43
N ALA A 237 -17.30 -2.12 -2.32
CA ALA A 237 -16.31 -2.23 -3.38
C ALA A 237 -15.30 -3.35 -3.09
N PRO A 238 -14.95 -4.19 -4.07
CA PRO A 238 -13.94 -5.23 -3.89
C PRO A 238 -12.57 -4.61 -3.58
N CYS A 239 -11.80 -5.31 -2.76
CA CYS A 239 -10.37 -5.04 -2.65
C CYS A 239 -9.71 -5.32 -4.01
N ILE A 240 -8.86 -4.41 -4.47
CA ILE A 240 -8.17 -4.53 -5.77
C ILE A 240 -6.71 -4.99 -5.65
N GLY A 241 -6.26 -5.34 -4.44
CA GLY A 241 -4.90 -5.81 -4.21
C GLY A 241 -3.83 -4.74 -4.32
N CYS A 242 -4.15 -3.46 -4.11
CA CYS A 242 -3.23 -2.38 -4.38
C CYS A 242 -1.94 -2.37 -3.55
N THR A 243 -1.82 -3.17 -2.49
CA THR A 243 -0.59 -3.27 -1.67
C THR A 243 0.37 -4.36 -2.15
N GLU A 244 -0.02 -5.15 -3.15
CA GLU A 244 0.76 -6.29 -3.65
C GLU A 244 1.58 -5.95 -4.91
N PRO A 245 2.71 -6.65 -5.14
CA PRO A 245 3.51 -6.54 -6.36
C PRO A 245 2.74 -6.81 -7.67
N SER A 246 1.74 -7.68 -7.59
CA SER A 246 0.90 -8.08 -8.72
C SER A 246 -0.12 -7.01 -9.13
N PHE A 247 -0.18 -5.87 -8.44
CA PHE A 247 -1.06 -4.76 -8.80
C PHE A 247 -0.39 -3.79 -9.80
N PRO A 248 -1.10 -3.35 -10.86
CA PRO A 248 -2.50 -3.63 -11.18
C PRO A 248 -2.72 -5.01 -11.80
N LYS A 249 -3.87 -5.62 -11.51
CA LYS A 249 -4.30 -6.87 -12.17
C LYS A 249 -5.29 -6.56 -13.29
N ARG A 250 -5.26 -7.38 -14.34
CA ARG A 250 -6.35 -7.45 -15.33
C ARG A 250 -7.52 -8.27 -14.75
N ASP A 251 -8.73 -8.01 -15.24
CA ASP A 251 -9.95 -8.74 -14.87
C ASP A 251 -10.29 -8.73 -13.36
N LEU A 252 -10.05 -7.62 -12.68
CA LEU A 252 -10.20 -7.45 -11.22
C LEU A 252 -11.62 -7.67 -10.66
N PHE A 253 -12.65 -7.54 -11.49
CA PHE A 253 -14.05 -7.48 -11.07
C PHE A 253 -14.79 -8.81 -11.15
N HIS A 254 -14.06 -9.92 -11.35
CA HIS A 254 -14.62 -11.26 -11.35
C HIS A 254 -13.55 -12.27 -10.89
N THR A 255 -13.90 -13.17 -9.98
CA THR A 255 -12.98 -14.26 -9.63
C THR A 255 -13.09 -15.37 -10.66
N LYS A 256 -12.00 -15.64 -11.38
CA LYS A 256 -11.95 -16.79 -12.30
C LYS A 256 -12.25 -18.07 -11.52
N THR A 257 -13.25 -18.83 -11.96
CA THR A 257 -13.62 -20.11 -11.37
C THR A 257 -13.58 -21.27 -12.38
N TYR A 258 -13.41 -22.49 -11.87
CA TYR A 258 -13.59 -23.75 -12.59
C TYR A 258 -14.66 -24.54 -11.86
N MET A 259 -15.85 -24.73 -12.46
CA MET A 259 -16.99 -25.39 -11.81
C MET A 259 -17.32 -24.79 -10.42
N SER A 260 -17.39 -23.45 -10.34
CA SER A 260 -17.64 -22.69 -9.09
C SER A 260 -16.55 -22.77 -8.01
N ILE A 261 -15.34 -23.23 -8.39
CA ILE A 261 -14.15 -23.27 -7.54
C ILE A 261 -13.20 -22.16 -7.97
N PRO A 262 -12.66 -21.32 -7.08
CA PRO A 262 -11.70 -20.28 -7.48
C PRO A 262 -10.46 -20.90 -8.15
N ALA A 263 -9.96 -20.27 -9.21
CA ALA A 263 -8.73 -20.70 -9.86
C ALA A 263 -7.51 -20.59 -8.92
N VAL A 264 -7.52 -19.58 -8.03
CA VAL A 264 -6.48 -19.31 -7.04
C VAL A 264 -7.09 -19.35 -5.65
N MET A 265 -6.57 -20.21 -4.79
CA MET A 265 -7.03 -20.35 -3.40
C MET A 265 -6.57 -19.18 -2.54
N PRO A 266 -7.34 -18.80 -1.50
CA PRO A 266 -6.87 -17.86 -0.48
C PRO A 266 -5.44 -18.17 -0.01
N LEU A 267 -4.69 -17.12 0.30
CA LEU A 267 -3.27 -17.22 0.66
C LEU A 267 -3.05 -18.25 1.79
N GLY A 268 -2.16 -19.22 1.55
CA GLY A 268 -1.82 -20.26 2.53
C GLY A 268 -2.85 -21.38 2.72
N VAL A 269 -3.96 -21.39 1.96
CA VAL A 269 -5.00 -22.42 2.09
C VAL A 269 -4.84 -23.53 1.03
N PRO A 270 -4.66 -24.81 1.43
CA PRO A 270 -4.58 -25.92 0.48
C PRO A 270 -5.88 -26.12 -0.29
N LYS A 271 -5.77 -26.35 -1.61
CA LYS A 271 -6.93 -26.52 -2.50
C LYS A 271 -7.92 -27.59 -2.04
N ARG A 272 -7.43 -28.76 -1.62
CA ARG A 272 -8.31 -29.87 -1.18
C ARG A 272 -9.12 -29.50 0.06
N SER A 273 -8.48 -28.89 1.06
CA SER A 273 -9.14 -28.45 2.29
C SER A 273 -10.17 -27.36 2.01
N TYR A 274 -9.83 -26.40 1.15
CA TYR A 274 -10.75 -25.34 0.74
C TYR A 274 -12.01 -25.91 0.07
N LEU A 275 -11.84 -26.90 -0.82
CA LEU A 275 -12.96 -27.55 -1.51
C LEU A 275 -13.90 -28.28 -0.55
N ALA A 276 -13.35 -29.03 0.41
CA ALA A 276 -14.15 -29.73 1.40
C ALA A 276 -14.99 -28.75 2.23
N LEU A 277 -14.37 -27.68 2.73
CA LEU A 277 -15.04 -26.65 3.52
C LEU A 277 -16.06 -25.88 2.69
N ALA A 278 -15.72 -25.48 1.47
CA ALA A 278 -16.64 -24.76 0.59
C ALA A 278 -17.85 -25.61 0.19
N GLY A 279 -17.65 -26.92 -0.05
CA GLY A 279 -18.73 -27.86 -0.33
C GLY A 279 -19.68 -28.00 0.85
N ALA A 280 -19.14 -28.17 2.07
CA ALA A 280 -19.94 -28.21 3.28
C ALA A 280 -20.71 -26.90 3.48
N ALA A 281 -20.03 -25.75 3.39
CA ALA A 281 -20.64 -24.43 3.56
C ALA A 281 -21.83 -24.22 2.60
N LYS A 282 -21.70 -24.59 1.32
CA LYS A 282 -22.77 -24.48 0.31
C LYS A 282 -23.97 -25.39 0.54
N SER A 283 -23.86 -26.41 1.40
CA SER A 283 -25.00 -27.26 1.77
C SER A 283 -25.89 -26.66 2.86
N PHE A 284 -25.44 -25.59 3.52
CA PHE A 284 -26.24 -24.89 4.52
C PHE A 284 -27.02 -23.75 3.88
N HIS A 285 -28.28 -23.60 4.30
CA HIS A 285 -29.11 -22.44 4.00
C HIS A 285 -29.35 -21.66 5.29
N ILE A 286 -28.78 -20.46 5.36
CA ILE A 286 -28.77 -19.64 6.58
C ILE A 286 -29.53 -18.35 6.30
N ARG A 287 -30.81 -18.31 6.68
CA ARG A 287 -31.71 -17.18 6.43
C ARG A 287 -31.13 -15.82 6.82
N ARG A 288 -30.45 -15.70 7.97
CA ARG A 288 -29.83 -14.43 8.43
C ARG A 288 -28.75 -13.87 7.49
N LEU A 289 -28.21 -14.70 6.59
CA LEU A 289 -27.19 -14.30 5.61
C LEU A 289 -27.79 -14.19 4.19
N GLU A 290 -28.81 -14.98 3.88
CA GLU A 290 -29.43 -15.02 2.55
C GLU A 290 -30.53 -13.96 2.37
N GLU A 291 -31.19 -13.55 3.46
CA GLU A 291 -32.21 -12.52 3.45
C GLU A 291 -31.59 -11.11 3.57
N ARG A 292 -32.24 -10.12 2.95
CA ARG A 292 -31.85 -8.71 3.05
C ARG A 292 -32.06 -8.20 4.48
N LEU A 293 -31.03 -7.60 5.07
CA LEU A 293 -31.07 -6.98 6.40
C LEU A 293 -31.22 -5.45 6.30
N ILE A 294 -30.70 -4.86 5.24
CA ILE A 294 -30.70 -3.42 4.96
C ILE A 294 -31.64 -3.17 3.78
N ASP A 295 -32.66 -2.33 4.00
CA ASP A 295 -33.44 -1.76 2.90
C ASP A 295 -32.66 -0.58 2.32
N ASP A 296 -32.13 -0.75 1.12
CA ASP A 296 -31.35 0.28 0.43
C ASP A 296 -32.24 1.44 -0.09
N ASN A 297 -33.56 1.32 -0.01
CA ASN A 297 -34.53 2.34 -0.43
C ASN A 297 -35.27 3.03 0.73
N ALA A 298 -34.96 2.68 1.98
CA ALA A 298 -35.56 3.27 3.18
C ALA A 298 -34.93 4.61 3.59
#